data_AF-A0A8D6SUJ4-F1
#
_entry.id   AF-A0A8D6SUJ4-F1
#
_cell.length_a   1.000
_cell.length_b   1.000
_cell.length_c   1.000
_cell.angle_alpha   90.00
_cell.angle_beta   90.00
_cell.angle_gamma   90.00
#
_symmetry.space_group_name_H-M   'P 1'
#
loop_
_entity.id
_entity.type
_entity.pdbx_description
1 polymer ?
#
loop_
_entity_poly.entity_id
_entity_poly.type
_entity_poly.pdbx_seq_one_letter_code
_entity_poly.pdbx_strand_id
1 'polypeptide(L)' 'MSKRIQVTFTKEQWSMIEKFRGILGESDAELIRNIVLIWLSEKSIITTKIKKEMDDENGNRN' A
#
# COMPACT_ATOMS: atom_id res chain seq x y z
N MET A 1 -6.23 -9.90 11.09
CA MET A 1 -5.90 -11.09 10.27
C MET A 1 -4.79 -10.74 9.31
N SER A 2 -3.79 -11.60 9.11
CA SER A 2 -2.76 -11.43 8.09
C SER A 2 -3.05 -12.33 6.88
N LYS A 3 -3.26 -11.74 5.70
CA LYS A 3 -3.34 -12.48 4.43
C LYS A 3 -1.94 -12.57 3.83
N ARG A 4 -1.48 -13.77 3.46
CA ARG A 4 -0.18 -13.99 2.79
C ARG A 4 -0.39 -14.14 1.29
N ILE A 5 0.43 -13.46 0.50
CA ILE A 5 0.46 -13.53 -0.96
C ILE A 5 1.92 -13.71 -1.35
N GLN A 6 2.22 -14.76 -2.12
CA GLN A 6 3.55 -14.97 -2.69
C GLN A 6 3.65 -14.21 -4.01
N VAL A 7 4.74 -13.48 -4.19
CA VAL A 7 5.05 -12.74 -5.41
C VAL A 7 6.49 -13.04 -5.83
N THR A 8 6.74 -13.00 -7.13
CA THR A 8 8.07 -13.23 -7.70
C THR A 8 8.53 -11.95 -8.37
N PHE A 9 9.72 -11.49 -8.01
CA PHE A 9 10.42 -10.38 -8.67
C PHE A 9 11.62 -10.92 -9.42
N THR A 10 12.00 -10.26 -10.52
CA THR A 10 13.31 -10.50 -11.13
C THR A 10 14.42 -9.98 -10.19
N LYS A 11 15.66 -10.37 -10.43
CA LYS A 11 16.81 -9.91 -9.63
C LYS A 11 16.97 -8.39 -9.70
N GLU A 12 16.76 -7.82 -10.86
CA GLU A 12 16.89 -6.38 -11.13
C GLU A 12 15.78 -5.60 -10.41
N GLN A 13 14.55 -6.12 -10.43
CA GLN A 13 13.43 -5.55 -9.69
C GLN A 13 13.70 -5.58 -8.19
N TRP A 14 14.17 -6.71 -7.67
CA TRP A 14 14.51 -6.83 -6.25
C TRP A 14 15.65 -5.90 -5.84
N SER A 15 16.72 -5.83 -6.65
CA SER A 15 17.83 -4.91 -6.42
C SER A 15 17.40 -3.43 -6.41
N MET A 16 16.39 -3.07 -7.21
CA MET A 16 15.80 -1.74 -7.15
C MET A 16 15.02 -1.51 -5.86
N ILE A 17 14.22 -2.49 -5.41
CA ILE A 17 13.43 -2.42 -4.18
C ILE A 17 14.32 -2.32 -2.94
N GLU A 18 15.41 -3.09 -2.88
CA GLU A 18 16.30 -3.12 -1.72
C GLU A 18 16.97 -1.78 -1.40
N LYS A 19 17.11 -0.89 -2.40
CA LYS A 19 17.66 0.47 -2.19
C LYS A 19 16.82 1.31 -1.23
N PHE A 20 15.58 0.92 -0.96
CA PHE A 20 14.68 1.60 -0.04
C PHE A 20 14.69 1.02 1.38
N ARG A 21 15.49 -0.02 1.66
CA ARG A 21 15.62 -0.59 3.00
C ARG A 21 16.18 0.44 3.97
N GLY A 22 15.68 0.45 5.20
CA GLY A 22 16.00 1.48 6.21
C GLY A 22 15.19 2.78 6.06
N ILE A 23 14.62 3.04 4.88
CA ILE A 23 13.69 4.17 4.66
C ILE A 23 12.25 3.69 4.72
N LEU A 24 11.92 2.66 3.94
CA LEU A 24 10.56 2.12 3.82
C LEU A 24 10.32 0.89 4.70
N GLY A 25 11.29 0.48 5.51
CA GLY A 25 11.18 -0.66 6.42
C GLY A 25 12.44 -1.50 6.45
N GLU A 26 12.49 -2.41 7.43
CA GLU A 26 13.65 -3.28 7.66
C GLU A 26 13.45 -4.66 7.05
N SER A 27 12.21 -5.16 7.02
CA SER A 27 11.87 -6.46 6.43
C SER A 27 11.29 -6.34 5.02
N ASP A 28 11.40 -7.42 4.24
CA ASP A 28 10.88 -7.50 2.87
C ASP A 28 9.36 -7.25 2.82
N ALA A 29 8.63 -7.78 3.80
CA ALA A 29 7.19 -7.58 3.90
C ALA A 29 6.82 -6.11 4.17
N GLU A 30 7.63 -5.39 4.94
CA GLU A 30 7.44 -3.96 5.21
C GLU A 30 7.72 -3.11 3.99
N LEU A 31 8.83 -3.39 3.30
CA LEU A 31 9.19 -2.75 2.04
C LEU A 31 8.04 -2.84 1.04
N ILE A 32 7.58 -4.05 0.75
CA ILE A 32 6.50 -4.26 -0.22
C ILE A 32 5.19 -3.61 0.25
N ARG A 33 4.82 -3.78 1.52
CA ARG A 33 3.61 -3.16 2.08
C ARG A 33 3.63 -1.64 1.91
N ASN A 34 4.73 -1.00 2.27
CA ASN A 34 4.83 0.45 2.26
C ASN A 34 4.87 1.00 0.83
N ILE A 35 5.56 0.32 -0.09
CA ILE A 35 5.51 0.64 -1.53
C ILE A 35 4.07 0.60 -2.05
N VAL A 36 3.31 -0.45 -1.72
CA VAL A 36 1.90 -0.58 -2.14
C VAL A 36 1.04 0.54 -1.56
N LEU A 37 1.20 0.87 -0.27
CA LEU A 37 0.45 1.95 0.37
C LEU A 37 0.76 3.32 -0.24
N ILE A 38 2.03 3.61 -0.53
CA ILE A 38 2.46 4.85 -1.18
C ILE A 38 1.83 4.95 -2.57
N TRP A 39 1.91 3.89 -3.38
CA TRP A 39 1.32 3.88 -4.72
C TRP A 39 -0.20 4.08 -4.71
N LEU A 40 -0.91 3.41 -3.79
CA LEU A 40 -2.36 3.58 -3.63
C LEU A 40 -2.73 5.01 -3.21
N SER A 41 -1.88 5.65 -2.42
CA SER A 41 -2.05 7.04 -2.00
C SER A 41 -1.81 8.00 -3.17
N GLU A 42 -0.75 7.79 -3.95
CA GLU A 42 -0.41 8.58 -5.14
C GLU A 42 -1.51 8.51 -6.21
N LYS A 43 -2.13 7.35 -6.41
CA LYS A 43 -3.27 7.18 -7.32
C LYS A 43 -4.59 7.70 -6.78
N SER A 44 -4.61 8.33 -5.61
CA SER A 44 -5.81 8.82 -4.93
C SER A 44 -6.88 7.73 -4.70
N ILE A 45 -6.51 6.44 -4.76
CA ILE A 45 -7.45 5.32 -4.58
C ILE A 45 -7.94 5.30 -3.13
N ILE A 46 -7.02 5.49 -2.19
CA ILE A 46 -7.35 5.57 -0.76
C ILE A 46 -8.22 6.80 -0.49
N THR A 47 -7.83 7.98 -1.00
CA THR A 47 -8.57 9.23 -0.78
C THR A 47 -9.99 9.18 -1.34
N THR A 48 -10.16 8.64 -2.56
CA THR A 48 -11.47 8.52 -3.20
C THR A 48 -12.38 7.57 -2.43
N LYS A 49 -11.83 6.43 -1.98
CA LYS A 49 -12.58 5.46 -1.20
C LYS A 49 -13.01 6.01 0.16
N ILE A 50 -12.09 6.65 0.88
CA ILE A 50 -12.40 7.26 2.20
C ILE A 50 -13.49 8.33 2.07
N LYS A 51 -13.38 9.23 1.09
CA LYS A 51 -14.40 10.28 0.87
C LYS A 51 -15.78 9.67 0.62
N LYS A 52 -15.86 8.67 -0.25
CA LYS A 52 -17.11 7.98 -0.53
C LYS A 52 -17.70 7.30 0.71
N GLU A 53 -16.88 6.60 1.50
CA GLU A 53 -17.33 5.96 2.74
C GLU A 53 -17.84 7.00 3.76
N MET A 54 -17.18 8.16 3.87
CA MET A 54 -17.64 9.25 4.74
C MET A 54 -18.95 9.88 4.26
N ASP A 55 -19.13 10.06 2.96
CA ASP A 55 -20.38 10.58 2.37
C ASP A 55 -21.53 9.59 2.57
N ASP A 56 -21.29 8.29 2.35
CA ASP A 56 -22.27 7.21 2.56
C ASP A 56 -22.68 7.10 4.05
N GLU A 57 -21.74 7.25 4.99
CA GLU A 57 -22.05 7.28 6.43
C GLU A 57 -22.91 8.49 6.83
N ASN A 58 -22.66 9.67 6.24
CA ASN A 58 -23.43 10.87 6.53
C ASN A 58 -24.83 10.84 5.91
N GLY A 59 -24.97 10.22 4.73
CA GLY A 59 -26.27 10.01 4.08
C GLY A 59 -27.19 9.05 4.85
N ASN A 60 -26.62 8.09 5.60
CA ASN A 60 -27.39 7.13 6.40
C ASN A 60 -27.75 7.63 7.81
N ARG A 61 -27.28 8.83 8.19
CA ARG A 61 -27.59 9.50 9.48
C ARG A 61 -28.69 10.57 9.36
N ASN A 62 -29.23 10.81 8.17
CA ASN A 62 -30.30 11.78 7.90
C ASN A 62 -31.64 11.10 7.58
#